data_AF-A0A1U8HXJ5-F1
#
_entry.id   AF-A0A1U8HXJ5-F1
#
_cell.length_a   1.000
_cell.length_b   1.000
_cell.length_c   1.000
_cell.angle_alpha   90.00
_cell.angle_beta   90.00
_cell.angle_gamma   90.00
#
_symmetry.space_group_name_H-M   'P 1'
#
loop_
_entity.id
_entity.type
_entity.pdbx_description
1 polymer ?
#
loop_
_entity_poly.entity_id
_entity_poly.type
_entity_poly.pdbx_seq_one_letter_code
_entity_poly.pdbx_strand_id
1 'polypeptide(L)'
;MDQKSRVKFKIMSLQLTGRSDETIAVIESYLRTNKMFVNYNEIEKVYSSYLELKLEDVELCISGPKSPHDRVPLQEMKADWHACLDNKVGFKKYILNPPDDKGDKF
;
A
#
# COMPACT_ATOMS: atom_id res chain seq x y z
N MET A 1 -15.07 -5.68 7.89
CA MET A 1 -15.44 -4.38 8.51
C MET A 1 -16.71 -3.87 7.84
N ASP A 2 -17.77 -3.62 8.61
CA ASP A 2 -19.07 -3.20 8.07
C ASP A 2 -19.10 -1.71 7.69
N GLN A 3 -20.12 -1.33 6.92
CA GLN A 3 -20.22 -0.01 6.30
C GLN A 3 -20.52 1.13 7.28
N LYS A 4 -21.30 0.85 8.33
CA LYS A 4 -21.60 1.83 9.38
C LYS A 4 -20.30 2.17 10.13
N SER A 5 -19.44 1.17 10.32
CA SER A 5 -18.11 1.34 10.89
C SER A 5 -17.18 2.19 10.02
N ARG A 6 -17.23 2.08 8.68
CA ARG A 6 -16.41 2.90 7.77
C ARG A 6 -16.77 4.39 7.80
N VAL A 7 -18.06 4.70 7.75
CA VAL A 7 -18.56 6.09 7.82
C VAL A 7 -18.23 6.69 9.18
N LYS A 8 -18.48 5.92 10.26
CA LYS A 8 -18.13 6.32 11.63
C LYS A 8 -16.64 6.59 11.78
N PHE A 9 -15.77 5.77 11.18
CA PHE A 9 -14.31 5.94 11.25
C PHE A 9 -13.85 7.28 10.63
N LYS A 10 -14.45 7.70 9.51
CA LYS A 10 -14.07 8.95 8.84
C LYS A 10 -14.40 10.17 9.69
N ILE A 11 -15.59 10.23 10.28
CA ILE A 11 -15.97 11.29 11.22
C ILE A 11 -15.10 11.23 12.50
N MET A 12 -14.88 10.02 13.04
CA MET A 12 -14.04 9.80 14.22
C MET A 12 -12.59 10.26 14.00
N SER A 13 -12.02 10.10 12.79
CA SER A 13 -10.67 10.59 12.49
C SER A 13 -10.53 12.12 12.62
N LEU A 14 -11.60 12.87 12.33
CA LEU A 14 -11.62 14.32 12.51
C LEU A 14 -11.69 14.68 14.00
N GLN A 15 -12.46 13.92 14.78
CA GLN A 15 -12.52 14.10 16.25
C GLN A 15 -11.16 13.79 16.89
N LEU A 16 -10.54 12.66 16.54
CA LEU A 16 -9.24 12.22 17.08
C LEU A 16 -8.10 13.21 16.80
N THR A 17 -8.24 14.00 15.75
CA THR A 17 -7.24 15.00 15.37
C THR A 17 -7.59 16.41 15.84
N GLY A 18 -8.52 16.52 16.80
CA GLY A 18 -8.81 17.74 17.56
C GLY A 18 -9.79 18.72 16.90
N ARG A 19 -10.54 18.32 15.86
CA ARG A 19 -11.59 19.19 15.32
C ARG A 19 -12.78 19.24 16.29
N SER A 20 -13.36 20.43 16.47
CA SER A 20 -14.59 20.59 17.28
C SER A 20 -15.79 19.93 16.62
N ASP A 21 -16.75 19.48 17.41
CA ASP A 21 -17.97 18.82 16.92
C ASP A 21 -18.78 19.74 15.99
N GLU A 22 -18.78 21.05 16.25
CA GLU A 22 -19.40 22.06 15.38
C GLU A 22 -18.80 22.07 13.97
N THR A 23 -17.46 22.07 13.90
CA THR A 23 -16.74 22.05 12.61
C THR A 23 -17.03 20.77 11.85
N ILE A 24 -17.10 19.64 12.56
CA ILE A 24 -17.39 18.33 11.97
C ILE A 24 -18.82 18.30 11.42
N ALA A 25 -19.79 18.83 12.14
CA ALA A 25 -21.18 18.92 11.69
C ALA A 25 -21.32 19.77 10.41
N VAL A 26 -20.60 20.89 10.33
CA VAL A 26 -20.56 21.74 9.13
C VAL A 26 -19.95 20.99 7.95
N ILE A 27 -18.81 20.32 8.14
CA ILE A 27 -18.13 19.53 7.11
C ILE A 27 -19.06 18.40 6.61
N GLU A 28 -19.68 17.67 7.53
CA GLU A 28 -20.58 16.57 7.18
C GLU A 28 -21.80 17.07 6.39
N SER A 29 -22.46 18.12 6.87
CA SER A 29 -23.62 18.72 6.18
C SER A 29 -23.26 19.20 4.78
N TYR A 30 -22.12 19.90 4.64
CA TYR A 30 -21.63 20.38 3.35
C TYR A 30 -21.34 19.22 2.38
N LEU A 31 -20.62 18.18 2.83
CA LEU A 31 -20.28 17.04 1.98
C LEU A 31 -21.52 16.23 1.56
N ARG A 32 -22.51 16.08 2.45
CA ARG A 32 -23.77 15.39 2.13
C ARG A 32 -24.61 16.18 1.14
N THR A 33 -24.75 17.48 1.34
CA THR A 33 -25.52 18.37 0.45
C THR A 33 -24.94 18.37 -0.97
N ASN A 34 -23.60 18.38 -1.08
CA ASN A 34 -22.91 18.37 -2.37
C ASN A 34 -22.71 16.97 -2.96
N LYS A 35 -23.28 15.91 -2.37
CA LYS A 35 -23.12 14.50 -2.83
C LYS A 35 -21.65 14.04 -2.93
N MET A 36 -20.77 14.67 -2.16
CA MET A 36 -19.36 14.30 -2.05
C MET A 36 -19.10 13.33 -0.90
N PHE A 37 -20.09 13.14 -0.03
CA PHE A 37 -20.04 12.14 1.02
C PHE A 37 -20.26 10.75 0.44
N VAL A 38 -19.17 9.99 0.28
CA VAL A 38 -19.20 8.64 -0.30
C VAL A 38 -20.03 7.71 0.59
N ASN A 39 -21.12 7.20 0.04
CA ASN A 39 -21.90 6.12 0.61
C ASN A 39 -21.63 4.83 -0.18
N TYR A 40 -20.93 3.87 0.42
CA TYR A 40 -20.61 2.60 -0.24
C TYR A 40 -21.82 1.64 -0.33
N ASN A 41 -23.00 2.02 0.16
CA ASN A 41 -24.28 1.31 -0.06
C ASN A 41 -25.08 1.85 -1.26
N GLU A 42 -24.67 2.98 -1.84
CA GLU A 42 -25.32 3.54 -3.03
C GLU A 42 -24.72 2.93 -4.30
N ILE A 43 -25.44 3.12 -5.41
CA ILE A 43 -25.13 2.57 -6.74
C ILE A 43 -23.64 2.72 -7.04
N GLU A 44 -23.03 1.60 -7.43
CA GLU A 44 -21.62 1.51 -7.76
C GLU A 44 -21.24 2.54 -8.83
N LYS A 45 -20.20 3.33 -8.56
CA LYS A 45 -19.73 4.32 -9.53
C LYS A 45 -19.23 3.60 -10.78
N VAL A 46 -19.55 4.16 -11.94
CA VAL A 46 -19.06 3.64 -13.22
C VAL A 46 -17.61 4.08 -13.39
N TYR A 47 -16.69 3.12 -13.35
CA TYR A 47 -15.27 3.32 -13.59
C TYR A 47 -14.88 2.71 -14.95
N SER A 48 -13.75 3.15 -15.51
CA SER A 48 -13.20 2.56 -16.74
C SER A 48 -12.65 1.15 -16.53
N SER A 49 -12.22 0.83 -15.30
CA SER A 49 -11.80 -0.50 -14.89
C SER A 49 -12.07 -0.72 -13.40
N TYR A 50 -12.18 -1.99 -13.01
CA TYR A 50 -12.40 -2.43 -11.63
C TYR A 50 -11.26 -3.37 -11.22
N LEU A 51 -10.74 -3.16 -10.02
CA LEU A 51 -9.75 -4.04 -9.38
C LEU A 51 -10.27 -4.37 -7.98
N GLU A 52 -10.33 -5.65 -7.66
CA GLU A 52 -10.78 -6.14 -6.36
C GLU A 52 -9.59 -6.68 -5.55
N LEU A 53 -9.60 -6.42 -4.25
CA LEU A 53 -8.64 -6.97 -3.30
C LEU A 53 -9.40 -7.58 -2.12
N LYS A 54 -9.27 -8.89 -1.96
CA LYS A 54 -9.80 -9.60 -0.80
C LYS A 54 -8.84 -9.43 0.38
N LEU A 55 -9.35 -8.82 1.46
CA LEU A 55 -8.52 -8.54 2.64
C LEU A 55 -8.12 -9.81 3.42
N GLU A 56 -8.83 -10.92 3.21
CA GLU A 56 -8.51 -12.21 3.82
C GLU A 56 -7.24 -12.86 3.24
N ASP A 57 -6.92 -12.55 1.98
CA ASP A 57 -5.72 -13.06 1.28
C ASP A 57 -4.47 -12.21 1.59
N VAL A 58 -4.61 -11.13 2.37
CA VAL A 58 -3.50 -10.23 2.69
C VAL A 58 -2.60 -10.86 3.74
N GLU A 59 -1.36 -11.11 3.37
CA GLU A 59 -0.30 -11.56 4.27
C GLU A 59 0.68 -10.41 4.65
N LEU A 60 1.46 -10.63 5.70
CA LEU A 60 2.55 -9.74 6.08
C LEU A 60 3.64 -9.76 5.00
N CYS A 61 3.95 -8.59 4.44
CA CYS A 61 4.97 -8.42 3.42
C CYS A 61 5.86 -7.21 3.71
N ILE A 62 7.05 -7.21 3.11
CA ILE A 62 8.00 -6.11 3.08
C ILE A 62 8.15 -5.68 1.62
N SER A 63 8.39 -4.39 1.38
CA SER A 63 8.69 -3.86 0.05
C SER A 63 10.19 -3.70 -0.15
N GLY A 64 10.74 -4.15 -1.28
CA GLY A 64 12.12 -3.89 -1.64
C GLY A 64 12.84 -5.06 -2.31
N PRO A 65 14.16 -4.90 -2.56
CA PRO A 65 15.09 -3.96 -1.93
C PRO A 65 15.38 -2.66 -2.73
N LYS A 66 14.97 -2.58 -4.01
CA LYS A 66 15.24 -1.40 -4.88
C LYS A 66 14.02 -0.60 -5.30
N SER A 67 12.82 -1.13 -5.15
CA SER A 67 11.61 -0.46 -5.61
C SER A 67 10.42 -0.69 -4.68
N PRO A 68 9.56 0.32 -4.47
CA PRO A 68 8.47 0.26 -3.48
C PRO A 68 7.33 -0.68 -3.90
N HIS A 69 7.18 -0.96 -5.20
CA HIS A 69 6.17 -1.87 -5.73
C HIS A 69 6.59 -3.35 -5.66
N ASP A 70 7.81 -3.62 -5.19
CA ASP A 70 8.36 -4.96 -5.14
C ASP A 70 7.98 -5.66 -3.83
N ARG A 71 6.99 -6.55 -3.89
CA ARG A 71 6.40 -7.22 -2.73
C ARG A 71 7.16 -8.50 -2.40
N VAL A 72 7.65 -8.61 -1.18
CA VAL A 72 8.29 -9.81 -0.62
C VAL A 72 7.50 -10.28 0.60
N PRO A 73 6.84 -11.45 0.56
CA PRO A 73 6.21 -12.03 1.75
C PRO A 73 7.21 -12.17 2.89
N LEU A 74 6.81 -11.86 4.13
CA LEU A 74 7.73 -11.85 5.27
C LEU A 74 8.37 -13.23 5.51
N GLN A 75 7.64 -14.31 5.22
CA GLN A 75 8.14 -15.68 5.32
C GLN A 75 9.30 -15.96 4.35
N GLU A 76 9.31 -15.29 3.19
CA GLU A 76 10.28 -15.49 2.12
C GLU A 76 11.45 -14.49 2.18
N MET A 77 11.36 -13.47 3.05
CA MET A 77 12.33 -12.38 3.15
C MET A 77 13.79 -12.85 3.23
N LYS A 78 14.06 -13.88 4.06
CA LYS A 78 15.43 -14.40 4.20
C LYS A 78 15.92 -15.00 2.90
N ALA A 79 15.10 -15.82 2.22
CA ALA A 79 15.48 -16.46 0.98
C ALA A 79 15.66 -15.42 -0.16
N ASP A 80 14.73 -14.48 -0.26
CA ASP A 80 14.77 -13.38 -1.22
C ASP A 80 16.03 -12.51 -1.04
N TRP A 81 16.40 -12.21 0.21
CA TRP A 81 17.63 -11.47 0.52
C TRP A 81 18.90 -12.21 0.06
N HIS A 82 19.05 -13.51 0.37
CA HIS A 82 20.24 -14.26 -0.07
C HIS A 82 20.30 -14.33 -1.60
N ALA A 83 19.16 -14.54 -2.26
CA ALA A 83 19.08 -14.51 -3.72
C ALA A 83 19.48 -13.14 -4.31
N CYS A 84 19.23 -12.05 -3.58
CA CYS A 84 19.67 -10.72 -4.02
C CYS A 84 21.20 -10.56 -4.00
N LEU A 85 21.94 -11.34 -3.20
CA LEU A 85 23.40 -11.20 -3.03
C LEU A 85 24.22 -11.98 -4.07
N ASP A 86 23.71 -13.10 -4.57
CA ASP A 86 24.46 -14.03 -5.44
C ASP A 86 24.32 -13.72 -6.95
N ASN A 87 23.44 -12.80 -7.33
CA ASN A 87 23.03 -12.61 -8.73
C ASN A 87 23.73 -11.43 -9.45
N LYS A 88 24.11 -11.60 -10.73
CA LYS A 88 24.64 -10.52 -11.61
C LYS A 88 23.65 -9.36 -11.77
N VAL A 89 24.11 -8.11 -11.64
CA VAL A 89 23.36 -6.83 -11.56
C VAL A 89 22.00 -6.79 -12.30
N GLY A 90 20.95 -6.36 -11.59
CA GLY A 90 19.59 -6.13 -12.10
C GLY A 90 18.59 -5.68 -11.00
N PHE A 91 17.29 -5.70 -11.32
CA PHE A 91 16.20 -5.55 -10.35
C PHE A 91 16.29 -6.70 -9.32
N LYS A 92 16.26 -6.39 -8.00
CA LYS A 92 16.57 -7.31 -6.87
C LYS A 92 17.98 -7.90 -6.81
N LYS A 93 19.04 -7.17 -7.19
CA LYS A 93 20.40 -7.76 -7.23
C LYS A 93 21.50 -6.80 -6.78
N TYR A 94 22.40 -7.24 -5.92
CA TYR A 94 23.56 -6.51 -5.43
C TYR A 94 24.82 -7.35 -5.65
N ILE A 95 25.90 -6.73 -6.10
CA ILE A 95 27.20 -7.41 -6.23
C ILE A 95 27.88 -7.39 -4.86
N LEU A 96 28.22 -8.55 -4.29
CA LEU A 96 29.16 -8.64 -3.17
C LEU A 96 30.59 -9.02 -3.60
N ASN A 97 30.77 -9.65 -4.76
CA ASN A 97 32.10 -9.98 -5.29
C ASN A 97 32.38 -9.17 -6.56
N PRO A 98 33.42 -8.32 -6.61
CA PRO A 98 33.84 -7.70 -7.86
C PRO A 98 34.05 -8.80 -8.91
N PRO A 99 33.77 -8.54 -10.21
CA PRO A 99 34.11 -9.50 -11.24
C PRO A 99 35.58 -9.89 -11.07
N ASP A 100 35.86 -11.19 -11.04
CA ASP A 100 37.23 -11.70 -11.08
C ASP A 100 37.93 -11.05 -12.27
N ASP A 101 38.73 -10.02 -12.01
CA ASP A 101 39.65 -9.43 -12.97
C ASP A 101 40.77 -10.46 -13.15
N LYS A 102 40.47 -11.52 -13.90
CA LYS A 102 41.49 -12.39 -14.47
C LYS A 102 42.19 -11.54 -15.50
N GLY A 103 43.19 -10.78 -15.03
CA GLY A 103 44.02 -9.94 -15.86
C GLY A 103 44.43 -10.70 -17.12
N ASP A 104 44.09 -10.10 -18.26
CA ASP A 104 44.57 -10.51 -19.56
C ASP A 104 46.10 -10.62 -19.49
N LYS A 105 46.60 -11.85 -19.50
CA LYS A 105 48.03 -12.10 -19.67
C LYS A 105 48.34 -11.97 -21.16
N PHE A 106 49.15 -10.97 -21.48
CA PHE A 106 49.88 -10.88 -22.75
C PHE A 106 50.75 -12.12 -22.99
#